data_AF-A0A925LGM6-F1
#
_entry.id   AF-A0A925LGM6-F1
#
_cell.length_a   1.000
_cell.length_b   1.000
_cell.length_c   1.000
_cell.angle_alpha   90.00
_cell.angle_beta   90.00
_cell.angle_gamma   90.00
#
_symmetry.space_group_name_H-M   'P 1'
#
loop_
_entity.id
_entity.type
_entity.pdbx_description
1 polymer ?
#
loop_
_entity_poly.entity_id
_entity_poly.type
_entity_poly.pdbx_seq_one_letter_code
_entity_poly.pdbx_strand_id
1 'polypeptide(L)'
;MKEEKISIRTDLAIEAREMAGDIKTEMEGIKVIVQKLDDLKMHITKVQVLNEKGVNQIGKPIGNYVTIECEGIKKNSFDEKKDIVEAVSRELMKICNWRDKTVLVVGLGNQNVTPDSLGPKVVSRLIITRHLFQEFEGMTDEVLQKVSAIVPGVMGQTGMETVEIIKGIVDTIKPDFVIAIDALASRRTNRVNS
;
A
#
# COMPACT_ATOMS: atom_id res chain seq x y z
N MET A 1 -29.15 16.45 -23.41
CA MET A 1 -28.63 15.38 -22.51
C MET A 1 -27.14 15.61 -22.36
N LYS A 2 -26.65 15.90 -21.15
CA LYS A 2 -25.20 15.98 -20.90
C LYS A 2 -24.67 14.56 -20.99
N GLU A 3 -23.74 14.32 -21.91
CA GLU A 3 -22.95 13.09 -21.91
C GLU A 3 -22.23 13.01 -20.56
N GLU A 4 -22.60 12.05 -19.72
CA GLU A 4 -21.77 11.66 -18.59
C GLU A 4 -20.48 11.10 -19.18
N LYS A 5 -19.40 11.89 -19.12
CA LYS A 5 -18.04 11.41 -19.36
C LYS A 5 -17.83 10.22 -18.42
N ILE A 6 -17.79 9.01 -18.97
CA ILE A 6 -17.30 7.82 -18.27
C ILE A 6 -15.85 8.12 -17.87
N SER A 7 -15.65 8.61 -16.64
CA SER A 7 -14.32 8.83 -16.11
C SER A 7 -13.75 7.46 -15.78
N ILE A 8 -12.83 6.99 -16.62
CA ILE A 8 -12.16 5.72 -16.40
C ILE A 8 -11.35 5.84 -15.09
N ARG A 9 -11.82 5.19 -14.03
CA ARG A 9 -11.22 5.23 -12.70
C ARG A 9 -10.10 4.20 -12.61
N THR A 10 -8.94 4.61 -12.14
CA THR A 10 -7.80 3.74 -11.80
C THR A 10 -7.43 3.96 -10.34
N ASP A 11 -7.06 2.88 -9.64
CA ASP A 11 -6.59 2.94 -8.27
C ASP A 11 -5.11 3.34 -8.20
N LEU A 12 -4.35 3.18 -9.28
CA LEU A 12 -2.92 3.47 -9.33
C LEU A 12 -2.64 4.95 -9.67
N ALA A 13 -1.84 5.61 -8.84
CA ALA A 13 -1.47 7.02 -9.05
C ALA A 13 -0.61 7.23 -10.30
N ILE A 14 0.23 6.25 -10.67
CA ILE A 14 1.01 6.30 -11.92
C ILE A 14 0.09 6.29 -13.15
N GLU A 15 -0.94 5.45 -13.18
CA GLU A 15 -1.88 5.40 -14.29
C GLU A 15 -2.71 6.68 -14.36
N ALA A 16 -3.14 7.21 -13.21
CA ALA A 16 -3.83 8.51 -13.16
C ALA A 16 -2.94 9.64 -13.70
N ARG A 17 -1.65 9.62 -13.37
CA ARG A 17 -0.67 10.58 -13.90
C ARG A 17 -0.46 10.43 -15.40
N GLU A 18 -0.33 9.20 -15.92
CA GLU A 18 -0.21 8.92 -17.36
C GLU A 18 -1.44 9.37 -18.15
N MET A 19 -2.64 9.26 -17.56
CA MET A 19 -3.89 9.72 -18.17
C MET A 19 -3.98 11.24 -18.26
N ALA A 20 -3.40 11.96 -17.30
CA ALA A 20 -3.39 13.42 -17.27
C ALA A 20 -2.36 14.03 -18.24
N GLY A 21 -1.34 13.26 -18.66
CA GLY A 21 -0.32 13.69 -19.62
C GLY A 21 0.92 12.80 -19.60
N ASP A 22 1.89 13.05 -20.48
CA ASP A 22 3.17 12.32 -20.45
C ASP A 22 3.85 12.51 -19.09
N ILE A 23 4.43 11.44 -18.56
CA ILE A 23 5.13 11.43 -17.27
C ILE A 23 6.34 12.38 -17.25
N LYS A 24 6.89 12.70 -18.43
CA LYS A 24 8.01 13.65 -18.61
C LYS A 24 7.58 15.11 -18.54
N THR A 25 6.30 15.41 -18.71
CA THR A 25 5.80 16.78 -18.65
C THR A 25 5.75 17.25 -17.20
N GLU A 26 6.28 18.44 -16.91
CA GLU A 26 6.10 19.03 -15.59
C GLU A 26 4.62 19.38 -15.38
N MET A 27 4.09 19.03 -14.21
CA MET A 27 2.73 19.37 -13.79
C MET A 27 2.81 20.13 -12.48
N GLU A 28 2.16 21.28 -12.41
CA GLU A 28 2.11 22.06 -11.18
C GLU A 28 1.46 21.24 -10.06
N GLY A 29 2.10 21.18 -8.89
CA GLY A 29 1.58 20.44 -7.73
C GLY A 29 1.84 18.93 -7.76
N ILE A 30 2.55 18.42 -8.77
CA ILE A 30 2.92 17.01 -8.88
C ILE A 30 4.42 16.87 -9.14
N LYS A 31 5.10 16.05 -8.34
CA LYS A 31 6.50 15.67 -8.57
C LYS A 31 6.58 14.19 -8.89
N VAL A 32 7.29 13.85 -9.97
CA VAL A 32 7.52 12.45 -10.36
C VAL A 32 9.01 12.14 -10.31
N ILE A 33 9.38 11.05 -9.66
CA ILE A 33 10.75 10.53 -9.61
C ILE A 33 10.71 9.09 -10.10
N VAL A 34 11.48 8.78 -11.13
CA VAL A 34 11.61 7.41 -11.66
C VAL A 34 13.02 6.92 -11.39
N GLN A 35 13.12 5.78 -10.71
CA GLN A 35 14.36 5.06 -10.49
C GLN A 35 14.30 3.75 -11.28
N LYS A 36 15.22 3.60 -12.23
CA LYS A 36 15.40 2.35 -12.98
C LYS A 36 16.53 1.53 -12.35
N LEU A 37 16.26 0.26 -12.11
CA LEU A 37 17.21 -0.72 -11.60
C LEU A 37 17.32 -1.80 -12.68
N ASP A 38 18.10 -1.50 -13.71
CA ASP A 38 18.15 -2.28 -14.95
C ASP A 38 18.66 -3.71 -14.70
N ASP A 39 19.62 -3.89 -13.80
CA ASP A 39 20.15 -5.20 -13.39
C ASP A 39 19.05 -6.11 -12.79
N LEU A 40 18.05 -5.51 -12.15
CA LEU A 40 16.93 -6.19 -11.51
C LEU A 40 15.65 -6.18 -12.36
N LYS A 41 15.70 -5.60 -13.57
CA LYS A 41 14.53 -5.35 -14.43
C LYS A 41 13.35 -4.77 -13.64
N MET A 42 13.67 -3.81 -12.78
CA MET A 42 12.74 -3.20 -11.84
C MET A 42 12.66 -1.69 -12.03
N HIS A 43 11.45 -1.15 -11.94
CA HIS A 43 11.17 0.28 -12.03
C HIS A 43 10.43 0.73 -10.78
N ILE A 44 11.00 1.71 -10.07
CA ILE A 44 10.36 2.35 -8.92
C ILE A 44 9.96 3.76 -9.35
N THR A 45 8.65 4.01 -9.40
CA THR A 45 8.09 5.33 -9.72
C THR A 45 7.46 5.94 -8.47
N LYS A 46 7.86 7.15 -8.12
CA LYS A 46 7.31 7.93 -7.02
C LYS A 46 6.53 9.10 -7.59
N VAL A 47 5.22 9.13 -7.37
CA VAL A 47 4.36 10.27 -7.68
C VAL A 47 4.02 10.96 -6.36
N GLN A 48 4.43 12.21 -6.20
CA GLN A 48 4.10 13.02 -5.04
C GLN A 48 3.06 14.06 -5.45
N VAL A 49 1.88 13.98 -4.85
CA VAL A 49 0.85 15.01 -4.96
C VAL A 49 1.08 16.00 -3.82
N LEU A 50 1.45 17.23 -4.15
CA LEU A 50 1.96 18.20 -3.19
C LEU A 50 0.89 19.17 -2.67
N ASN A 51 -0.14 19.44 -3.47
CA ASN A 51 -1.17 20.42 -3.15
C ASN A 51 -2.48 20.14 -3.90
N GLU A 52 -3.51 20.95 -3.64
CA GLU A 52 -4.84 20.83 -4.25
C GLU A 52 -4.82 20.95 -5.78
N LYS A 53 -3.89 21.71 -6.36
CA LYS A 53 -3.75 21.76 -7.83
C LYS A 53 -3.36 20.40 -8.39
N GLY A 54 -2.45 19.68 -7.72
CA GLY A 54 -2.11 18.31 -8.07
C GLY A 54 -3.29 17.34 -7.91
N VAL A 55 -4.08 17.49 -6.84
CA VAL A 55 -5.31 16.71 -6.63
C VAL A 55 -6.28 16.91 -7.79
N ASN A 56 -6.52 18.15 -8.20
CA ASN A 56 -7.44 18.47 -9.29
C ASN A 56 -6.97 17.95 -10.66
N GLN A 57 -5.66 17.75 -10.84
CA GLN A 57 -5.11 17.28 -12.11
C GLN A 57 -5.21 15.75 -12.28
N ILE A 58 -4.92 14.97 -11.23
CA ILE A 58 -4.89 13.50 -11.33
C ILE A 58 -5.97 12.78 -10.51
N GLY A 59 -6.76 13.51 -9.72
CA GLY A 59 -7.82 12.94 -8.89
C GLY A 59 -7.32 12.06 -7.74
N LYS A 60 -6.06 12.22 -7.32
CA LYS A 60 -5.46 11.50 -6.18
C LYS A 60 -5.22 12.48 -5.04
N PRO A 61 -5.52 12.10 -3.78
CA PRO A 61 -5.23 12.92 -2.61
C PRO A 61 -3.77 13.37 -2.51
N ILE A 62 -3.52 14.42 -1.72
CA ILE A 62 -2.16 14.82 -1.36
C ILE A 62 -1.47 13.66 -0.66
N GLY A 63 -0.26 13.31 -1.11
CA GLY A 63 0.45 12.15 -0.59
C GLY A 63 1.57 11.65 -1.49
N ASN A 64 2.24 10.62 -0.98
CA ASN A 64 3.32 9.93 -1.68
C ASN A 64 2.82 8.58 -2.19
N TYR A 65 2.91 8.38 -3.50
CA TYR A 65 2.51 7.15 -4.15
C TYR A 65 3.75 6.50 -4.76
N VAL A 66 4.08 5.30 -4.29
CA VAL A 66 5.22 4.52 -4.79
C VAL A 66 4.67 3.32 -5.55
N THR A 67 5.07 3.19 -6.80
CA THR A 67 4.79 2.01 -7.63
C THR A 67 6.10 1.30 -7.92
N ILE A 68 6.15 0.01 -7.58
CA ILE A 68 7.28 -0.88 -7.88
C ILE A 68 6.77 -1.85 -8.94
N GLU A 69 7.39 -1.83 -10.12
CA GLU A 69 7.10 -2.75 -11.22
C GLU A 69 8.33 -3.64 -11.43
N CYS A 70 8.14 -4.95 -11.48
CA CYS A 70 9.23 -5.89 -11.70
C CYS A 70 8.76 -7.03 -12.61
N GLU A 71 9.41 -7.19 -13.77
CA GLU A 71 9.09 -8.29 -14.70
C GLU A 71 9.24 -9.68 -14.03
N GLY A 72 10.12 -9.76 -13.03
CA GLY A 72 10.38 -10.95 -12.22
C GLY A 72 9.20 -11.39 -11.35
N ILE A 73 8.20 -10.55 -11.03
CA ILE A 73 7.02 -10.98 -10.24
C ILE A 73 6.28 -12.15 -10.90
N LYS A 74 6.24 -12.17 -12.25
CA LYS A 74 5.58 -13.25 -13.02
C LYS A 74 6.36 -14.56 -12.99
N LYS A 75 7.64 -14.49 -12.67
CA LYS A 75 8.53 -15.63 -12.60
C LYS A 75 8.62 -16.07 -11.14
N ASN A 76 8.27 -17.32 -10.89
CA ASN A 76 8.20 -17.85 -9.53
C ASN A 76 9.60 -18.19 -8.95
N SER A 77 10.67 -17.50 -9.38
CA SER A 77 12.04 -17.75 -8.93
C SER A 77 12.27 -17.17 -7.53
N PHE A 78 13.18 -17.78 -6.75
CA PHE A 78 13.45 -17.35 -5.38
C PHE A 78 14.24 -16.02 -5.34
N ASP A 79 15.21 -15.87 -6.25
CA ASP A 79 16.10 -14.71 -6.27
C ASP A 79 15.35 -13.43 -6.66
N GLU A 80 14.51 -13.47 -7.72
CA GLU A 80 13.73 -12.28 -8.13
C GLU A 80 12.75 -11.83 -7.03
N LYS A 81 12.17 -12.77 -6.26
CA LYS A 81 11.33 -12.44 -5.10
C LYS A 81 12.09 -11.72 -4.00
N LYS A 82 13.36 -12.07 -3.78
CA LYS A 82 14.19 -11.43 -2.75
C LYS A 82 14.39 -9.94 -3.08
N ASP A 83 14.68 -9.63 -4.34
CA ASP A 83 14.92 -8.25 -4.78
C ASP A 83 13.66 -7.37 -4.62
N ILE A 84 12.49 -7.93 -4.93
CA ILE A 84 11.21 -7.24 -4.74
C ILE A 84 10.93 -7.01 -3.25
N VAL A 85 11.15 -8.03 -2.40
CA VAL A 85 11.00 -7.92 -0.96
C VAL A 85 11.92 -6.83 -0.40
N GLU A 86 13.18 -6.79 -0.86
CA GLU A 86 14.13 -5.75 -0.44
C GLU A 86 13.68 -4.37 -0.90
N ALA A 87 13.20 -4.23 -2.14
CA ALA A 87 12.71 -2.95 -2.66
C ALA A 87 11.50 -2.43 -1.87
N VAL A 88 10.50 -3.30 -1.62
CA VAL A 88 9.33 -2.95 -0.80
C VAL A 88 9.76 -2.58 0.62
N SER A 89 10.63 -3.38 1.24
CA SER A 89 11.14 -3.12 2.60
C SER A 89 11.86 -1.78 2.67
N ARG A 90 12.73 -1.48 1.69
CA ARG A 90 13.47 -0.22 1.63
C ARG A 90 12.55 0.99 1.48
N GLU A 91 11.48 0.87 0.69
CA GLU A 91 10.51 1.96 0.54
C GLU A 91 9.62 2.13 1.78
N LEU A 92 9.20 1.03 2.43
CA LEU A 92 8.51 1.09 3.73
C LEU A 92 9.38 1.76 4.82
N MET A 93 10.67 1.41 4.89
CA MET A 93 11.61 2.00 5.84
C MET A 93 11.84 3.52 5.63
N LYS A 94 11.52 4.07 4.46
CA LYS A 94 11.62 5.51 4.18
C LYS A 94 10.40 6.30 4.66
N ILE A 95 9.29 5.65 5.01
CA ILE A 95 8.05 6.34 5.38
C ILE A 95 8.22 7.10 6.71
N CYS A 96 8.88 6.48 7.68
CA CYS A 96 9.14 7.10 8.98
C CYS A 96 10.31 6.42 9.70
N ASN A 97 10.71 6.98 10.84
CA ASN A 97 11.52 6.24 11.79
C ASN A 97 10.62 5.28 12.58
N TRP A 98 10.73 3.99 12.28
CA TRP A 98 9.90 2.94 12.86
C TRP A 98 10.24 2.62 14.31
N ARG A 99 11.42 3.03 14.82
CA ARG A 99 11.86 2.70 16.18
C ARG A 99 10.82 3.13 17.23
N ASP A 100 10.49 2.21 18.13
CA ASP A 100 9.54 2.38 19.25
C ASP A 100 8.10 2.70 18.82
N LYS A 101 7.75 2.46 17.55
CA LYS A 101 6.41 2.72 17.02
C LYS A 101 5.48 1.53 17.18
N THR A 102 4.23 1.83 17.50
CA THR A 102 3.14 0.86 17.50
C THR A 102 2.45 0.86 16.14
N VAL A 103 2.29 -0.32 15.54
CA VAL A 103 1.75 -0.48 14.20
C VAL A 103 0.53 -1.38 14.23
N LEU A 104 -0.56 -0.94 13.60
CA LEU A 104 -1.71 -1.76 13.29
C LEU A 104 -1.70 -2.09 11.79
N VAL A 105 -1.53 -3.35 11.45
CA VAL A 105 -1.63 -3.82 10.06
C VAL A 105 -3.06 -4.33 9.80
N VAL A 106 -3.71 -3.79 8.78
CA VAL A 106 -5.08 -4.15 8.41
C VAL A 106 -5.06 -4.84 7.06
N GLY A 107 -5.43 -6.12 7.02
CA GLY A 107 -5.58 -6.87 5.78
C GLY A 107 -6.99 -6.68 5.22
N LEU A 108 -7.15 -5.77 4.26
CA LEU A 108 -8.42 -5.52 3.59
C LEU A 108 -8.71 -6.59 2.53
N GLY A 109 -10.01 -6.84 2.32
CA GLY A 109 -10.52 -7.76 1.31
C GLY A 109 -11.13 -9.03 1.90
N ASN A 110 -11.67 -9.86 1.03
CA ASN A 110 -12.40 -11.07 1.38
C ASN A 110 -11.52 -12.32 1.21
N GLN A 111 -11.27 -13.03 2.31
CA GLN A 111 -10.52 -14.31 2.31
C GLN A 111 -11.09 -15.35 1.35
N ASN A 112 -12.40 -15.35 1.13
CA ASN A 112 -13.09 -16.33 0.28
C ASN A 112 -13.05 -15.97 -1.21
N VAL A 113 -12.55 -14.79 -1.56
CA VAL A 113 -12.48 -14.32 -2.95
C VAL A 113 -11.02 -14.21 -3.36
N THR A 114 -10.54 -15.15 -4.18
CA THR A 114 -9.13 -15.26 -4.58
C THR A 114 -8.47 -13.94 -4.99
N PRO A 115 -9.04 -13.13 -5.92
CA PRO A 115 -8.41 -11.86 -6.32
C PRO A 115 -8.39 -10.80 -5.23
N ASP A 116 -9.24 -10.92 -4.21
CA ASP A 116 -9.41 -9.96 -3.10
C ASP A 116 -8.78 -10.47 -1.79
N SER A 117 -8.13 -11.63 -1.82
CA SER A 117 -7.57 -12.30 -0.63
C SER A 117 -6.15 -11.85 -0.27
N LEU A 118 -5.59 -10.84 -0.94
CA LEU A 118 -4.20 -10.41 -0.75
C LEU A 118 -3.95 -9.92 0.68
N GLY A 119 -4.72 -8.94 1.16
CA GLY A 119 -4.61 -8.40 2.51
C GLY A 119 -4.66 -9.50 3.59
N PRO A 120 -5.70 -10.35 3.58
CA PRO A 120 -5.78 -11.46 4.51
C PRO A 120 -4.61 -12.44 4.47
N LYS A 121 -4.11 -12.77 3.27
CA LYS A 121 -2.96 -13.69 3.08
C LYS A 121 -1.65 -13.08 3.56
N VAL A 122 -1.48 -11.76 3.46
CA VAL A 122 -0.30 -11.08 4.01
C VAL A 122 -0.38 -11.10 5.52
N VAL A 123 -1.51 -10.70 6.11
CA VAL A 123 -1.69 -10.66 7.58
C VAL A 123 -1.47 -12.04 8.21
N SER A 124 -1.92 -13.12 7.58
CA SER A 124 -1.73 -14.49 8.11
C SER A 124 -0.27 -14.95 8.16
N ARG A 125 0.67 -14.18 7.58
CA ARG A 125 2.11 -14.48 7.55
C ARG A 125 2.95 -13.46 8.32
N LEU A 126 2.32 -12.48 8.97
CA LEU A 126 3.01 -11.50 9.79
C LEU A 126 3.39 -12.08 11.14
N ILE A 127 4.56 -11.67 11.65
CA ILE A 127 4.95 -11.92 13.03
C ILE A 127 4.30 -10.83 13.89
N ILE A 128 3.36 -11.25 14.74
CA ILE A 128 2.63 -10.35 15.64
C ILE A 128 3.36 -10.29 16.97
N THR A 129 3.65 -9.09 17.46
CA THR A 129 4.58 -8.89 18.58
C THR A 129 4.03 -7.97 19.66
N ARG A 130 2.99 -7.17 19.39
CA ARG A 130 2.44 -6.20 20.36
C ARG A 130 2.13 -6.83 21.73
N HIS A 131 1.58 -8.04 21.75
CA HIS A 131 1.22 -8.75 22.98
C HIS A 131 2.46 -9.12 23.82
N LEU A 132 3.58 -9.48 23.19
CA LEU A 132 4.84 -9.80 23.88
C LEU A 132 5.34 -8.61 24.71
N PHE A 133 5.26 -7.40 24.15
CA PHE A 133 5.65 -6.18 24.87
C PHE A 133 4.67 -5.76 25.98
N GLN A 134 3.45 -6.31 25.99
CA GLN A 134 2.47 -6.06 27.06
C GLN A 134 2.60 -7.08 28.20
N GLU A 135 2.94 -8.32 27.87
CA GLU A 135 3.10 -9.41 28.84
C GLU A 135 4.45 -9.35 29.56
N PHE A 136 5.51 -8.90 28.88
CA PHE A 136 6.85 -8.79 29.44
C PHE A 136 7.24 -7.32 29.66
N GLU A 137 6.87 -6.78 30.82
CA GLU A 137 7.27 -5.44 31.24
C GLU A 137 8.81 -5.29 31.20
N GLY A 138 9.30 -4.24 30.55
CA GLY A 138 10.74 -3.98 30.40
C GLY A 138 11.41 -4.66 29.22
N MET A 139 10.69 -5.43 28.40
CA MET A 139 11.21 -5.92 27.12
C MET A 139 11.43 -4.73 26.17
N THR A 140 12.67 -4.26 26.09
CA THR A 140 13.15 -3.40 25.02
C THR A 140 13.92 -4.28 24.05
N ASP A 141 13.34 -4.51 22.87
CA ASP A 141 13.99 -5.22 21.79
C ASP A 141 14.34 -4.21 20.71
N GLU A 142 15.63 -4.06 20.39
CA GLU A 142 16.08 -3.15 19.33
C GLU A 142 15.73 -3.67 17.93
N VAL A 143 15.36 -4.95 17.81
CA VAL A 143 15.09 -5.65 16.56
C VAL A 143 13.59 -5.69 16.25
N LEU A 144 12.74 -5.87 17.26
CA LEU A 144 11.30 -6.06 17.05
C LEU A 144 10.49 -4.77 17.20
N GLN A 145 9.60 -4.52 16.24
CA GLN A 145 8.59 -3.46 16.33
C GLN A 145 7.32 -3.96 17.00
N LYS A 146 6.52 -3.07 17.61
CA LYS A 146 5.24 -3.42 18.27
C LYS A 146 4.13 -3.53 17.24
N VAL A 147 3.98 -4.71 16.64
CA VAL A 147 3.03 -4.96 15.55
C VAL A 147 1.79 -5.69 16.08
N SER A 148 0.63 -5.12 15.78
CA SER A 148 -0.69 -5.74 15.86
C SER A 148 -1.27 -5.87 14.46
N ALA A 149 -2.15 -6.83 14.23
CA ALA A 149 -2.80 -6.96 12.94
C ALA A 149 -4.24 -7.45 13.06
N ILE A 150 -5.06 -7.14 12.06
CA ILE A 150 -6.42 -7.63 11.93
C ILE A 150 -6.81 -7.82 10.47
N VAL A 151 -7.68 -8.80 10.22
CA VAL A 151 -8.44 -8.94 8.97
C VAL A 151 -9.90 -8.66 9.29
N PRO A 152 -10.43 -7.45 9.02
CA PRO A 152 -11.85 -7.20 9.20
C PRO A 152 -12.64 -8.04 8.20
N GLY A 153 -13.78 -8.58 8.64
CA GLY A 153 -14.74 -9.17 7.71
C GLY A 153 -15.34 -8.11 6.78
N VAL A 154 -15.90 -8.55 5.66
CA VAL A 154 -16.61 -7.64 4.74
C VAL A 154 -18.02 -7.33 5.27
N MET A 155 -18.62 -6.22 4.82
CA MET A 155 -19.98 -5.82 5.21
C MET A 155 -21.00 -6.98 5.12
N GLY A 156 -20.93 -7.78 4.05
CA GLY A 156 -21.85 -8.91 3.89
C GLY A 156 -21.72 -10.01 4.95
N GLN A 157 -20.63 -10.03 5.73
CA GLN A 157 -20.38 -10.98 6.81
C GLN A 157 -20.65 -10.36 8.19
N THR A 158 -20.29 -9.09 8.38
CA THR A 158 -20.30 -8.43 9.70
C THR A 158 -21.52 -7.55 9.90
N GLY A 159 -22.18 -7.10 8.83
CA GLY A 159 -23.20 -6.05 8.87
C GLY A 159 -22.65 -4.65 9.18
N MET A 160 -21.32 -4.49 9.24
CA MET A 160 -20.63 -3.24 9.57
C MET A 160 -19.72 -2.83 8.42
N GLU A 161 -19.57 -1.52 8.22
CA GLU A 161 -18.55 -1.03 7.29
C GLU A 161 -17.15 -1.31 7.84
N THR A 162 -16.24 -1.73 6.97
CA THR A 162 -14.85 -2.03 7.36
C THR A 162 -14.19 -0.83 8.05
N VAL A 163 -14.53 0.40 7.61
CA VAL A 163 -14.03 1.64 8.22
C VAL A 163 -14.48 1.82 9.67
N GLU A 164 -15.70 1.39 10.03
CA GLU A 164 -16.23 1.50 11.39
C GLU A 164 -15.46 0.58 12.33
N ILE A 165 -15.21 -0.66 11.91
CA ILE A 165 -14.41 -1.64 12.66
C ILE A 165 -13.00 -1.10 12.90
N ILE A 166 -12.34 -0.63 11.83
CA ILE A 166 -10.97 -0.12 11.91
C ILE A 166 -10.92 1.10 12.82
N LYS A 167 -11.86 2.04 12.68
CA LYS A 167 -11.92 3.24 13.51
C LYS A 167 -12.09 2.90 14.99
N GLY A 168 -13.01 2.00 15.34
CA GLY A 168 -13.19 1.56 16.72
C GLY A 168 -11.92 0.96 17.33
N ILE A 169 -11.16 0.19 16.55
CA ILE A 169 -9.88 -0.37 16.99
C ILE A 169 -8.83 0.73 17.18
N VAL A 170 -8.68 1.62 16.20
CA VAL A 170 -7.71 2.74 16.23
C VAL A 170 -7.97 3.65 17.43
N ASP A 171 -9.23 4.01 17.68
CA ASP A 171 -9.62 4.87 18.81
C ASP A 171 -9.29 4.20 20.17
N THR A 172 -9.35 2.87 20.22
CA THR A 172 -9.07 2.07 21.42
C THR A 172 -7.58 1.87 21.66
N ILE A 173 -6.84 1.37 20.65
CA ILE A 173 -5.44 0.95 20.83
C ILE A 173 -4.43 2.04 20.51
N LYS A 174 -4.87 3.11 19.84
CA LYS A 174 -4.09 4.30 19.47
C LYS A 174 -2.72 3.98 18.87
N PRO A 175 -2.67 3.23 17.75
CA PRO A 175 -1.39 2.91 17.12
C PRO A 175 -0.76 4.17 16.53
N ASP A 176 0.58 4.26 16.52
CA ASP A 176 1.30 5.34 15.83
C ASP A 176 1.05 5.31 14.32
N PHE A 177 0.94 4.10 13.75
CA PHE A 177 0.74 3.90 12.32
C PHE A 177 -0.32 2.83 12.03
N VAL A 178 -1.10 3.07 10.97
CA VAL A 178 -1.97 2.06 10.35
C VAL A 178 -1.42 1.73 8.97
N ILE A 179 -1.17 0.45 8.71
CA ILE A 179 -0.78 -0.07 7.39
C ILE A 179 -1.94 -0.88 6.85
N ALA A 180 -2.68 -0.34 5.88
CA ALA A 180 -3.72 -1.08 5.17
C ALA A 180 -3.11 -1.81 3.97
N ILE A 181 -3.39 -3.10 3.84
CA ILE A 181 -2.95 -3.96 2.74
C ILE A 181 -4.18 -4.39 1.96
N ASP A 182 -4.22 -4.05 0.68
CA ASP A 182 -5.38 -4.23 -0.18
C ASP A 182 -4.99 -4.74 -1.57
N ALA A 183 -5.91 -5.43 -2.25
CA ALA A 183 -5.77 -5.86 -3.63
C ALA A 183 -6.33 -4.78 -4.57
N LEU A 184 -5.46 -3.91 -5.08
CA LEU A 184 -5.86 -2.82 -5.97
C LEU A 184 -6.18 -3.31 -7.39
N ALA A 185 -7.12 -2.64 -8.06
CA ALA A 185 -7.41 -2.87 -9.47
C ALA A 185 -6.43 -2.09 -10.37
N SER A 186 -5.79 -2.80 -11.30
CA SER A 186 -4.96 -2.21 -12.35
C SER A 186 -5.76 -2.05 -13.64
N ARG A 187 -5.65 -0.90 -14.31
CA ARG A 187 -6.28 -0.69 -15.62
C ARG A 187 -5.51 -1.40 -16.73
N ARG A 188 -4.17 -1.43 -16.66
CA ARG A 188 -3.35 -2.17 -17.64
C ARG A 188 -3.29 -3.64 -17.27
N THR A 189 -3.66 -4.51 -18.20
CA THR A 189 -3.53 -5.97 -18.06
C THR A 189 -2.08 -6.38 -17.79
N ASN A 190 -1.11 -5.69 -18.40
CA ASN A 190 0.31 -5.97 -18.22
C ASN A 190 0.83 -5.70 -16.80
N ARG A 191 0.14 -4.86 -16.00
CA ARG A 191 0.46 -4.51 -14.61
C ARG A 191 -0.27 -5.39 -13.59
N VAL A 192 -1.17 -6.28 -14.04
CA VAL A 192 -1.80 -7.26 -13.15
C VAL A 192 -0.73 -8.30 -12.76
N ASN A 193 -0.52 -8.47 -11.46
CA ASN A 193 0.52 -9.36 -10.90
C ASN A 193 1.92 -9.05 -11.49
N SER A 194 2.35 -7.79 -11.43
CA SER A 194 3.64 -7.31 -11.99
C SER A 194 4.31 -6.31 -11.07
#